data_AF-A0A8T3UTZ6-F1
#
_entry.id   AF-A0A8T3UTZ6-F1
#
_cell.length_a   1.000
_cell.length_b   1.000
_cell.length_c   1.000
_cell.angle_alpha   90.00
_cell.angle_beta   90.00
_cell.angle_gamma   90.00
#
_symmetry.space_group_name_H-M   'P 1'
#
loop_
_entity.id
_entity.type
_entity.pdbx_description
1 polymer ?
#
loop_
_entity_poly.entity_id
_entity_poly.type
_entity_poly.pdbx_seq_one_letter_code
_entity_poly.pdbx_strand_id
1 'polypeptide(L)' 'MAEDNTNLILVIIGYILAIFQGFPLGFVYGLILYLWKKEDSFVNLHSKIIMILSLVAFIILFFIISATMGLAFLGMGMQ' A
#
# COMPACT_ATOMS: atom_id res chain seq x y z
N MET A 1 -27.13 8.15 -3.58
CA MET A 1 -26.41 7.87 -4.86
C MET A 1 -25.10 8.66 -5.00
N ALA A 2 -25.03 9.95 -4.65
CA ALA A 2 -23.77 10.70 -4.75
C ALA A 2 -22.71 10.31 -3.70
N GLU A 3 -23.15 9.90 -2.51
CA GLU A 3 -22.26 9.52 -1.40
C GLU A 3 -21.52 8.21 -1.65
N ASP A 4 -22.21 7.21 -2.24
CA ASP A 4 -21.59 5.94 -2.66
C ASP A 4 -20.46 6.14 -3.67
N ASN A 5 -20.69 6.98 -4.69
CA ASN A 5 -19.67 7.25 -5.70
C ASN A 5 -18.42 7.90 -5.09
N THR A 6 -18.62 8.78 -4.11
CA THR A 6 -17.51 9.46 -3.41
C THR A 6 -16.68 8.47 -2.60
N ASN A 7 -17.34 7.59 -1.83
CA ASN A 7 -16.66 6.54 -1.06
C ASN A 7 -15.88 5.58 -1.97
N LEU A 8 -16.45 5.23 -3.11
CA LEU A 8 -15.84 4.33 -4.09
C LEU A 8 -14.58 4.97 -4.71
N ILE A 9 -14.65 6.26 -5.07
CA ILE A 9 -13.49 7.03 -5.57
C ILE A 9 -12.38 7.08 -4.52
N LEU A 10 -12.72 7.38 -3.26
CA LEU A 10 -11.73 7.45 -2.16
C LEU A 10 -11.00 6.11 -1.98
N VAL A 11 -11.72 5.01 -2.05
CA VAL A 11 -11.16 3.66 -1.97
C VAL A 11 -10.26 3.36 -3.17
N ILE A 12 -10.70 3.67 -4.41
CA ILE A 12 -9.88 3.49 -5.62
C ILE A 12 -8.56 4.26 -5.51
N ILE A 13 -8.62 5.52 -5.10
CA ILE A 13 -7.42 6.34 -4.88
C ILE A 13 -6.48 5.66 -3.88
N GLY A 14 -7.02 5.07 -2.80
CA GLY A 14 -6.22 4.36 -1.82
C GLY A 14 -5.53 3.11 -2.36
N TYR A 15 -6.19 2.34 -3.22
CA TYR A 15 -5.55 1.21 -3.91
C TYR A 15 -4.45 1.67 -4.85
N ILE A 16 -4.68 2.74 -5.62
CA ILE A 16 -3.65 3.30 -6.52
C ILE A 16 -2.44 3.74 -5.69
N LEU A 17 -2.65 4.43 -4.57
CA LEU A 17 -1.56 4.82 -3.67
C LEU A 17 -0.84 3.59 -3.08
N ALA A 18 -1.56 2.58 -2.63
CA ALA A 18 -0.98 1.35 -2.08
C ALA A 18 -0.13 0.58 -3.10
N ILE A 19 -0.53 0.54 -4.37
CA ILE A 19 0.19 -0.20 -5.41
C ILE A 19 1.40 0.58 -5.93
N PHE A 20 1.21 1.86 -6.28
CA PHE A 20 2.26 2.64 -6.95
C PHE A 20 3.24 3.29 -5.98
N GLN A 21 2.78 3.70 -4.80
CA GLN A 21 3.62 4.36 -3.80
C GLN A 21 4.00 3.39 -2.66
N GLY A 22 3.22 2.32 -2.43
CA GLY A 22 3.50 1.35 -1.38
C GLY A 22 3.52 1.96 0.02
N PHE A 23 4.41 1.45 0.88
CA PHE A 23 4.69 2.05 2.18
C PHE A 23 5.69 3.21 2.04
N PRO A 24 5.49 4.36 2.73
CA PRO A 24 4.47 4.60 3.76
C PRO A 24 3.15 5.18 3.24
N LEU A 25 3.10 5.73 2.03
CA LEU A 25 1.99 6.59 1.59
C LEU A 25 0.64 5.86 1.48
N GLY A 26 0.60 4.66 0.91
CA GLY A 26 -0.62 3.86 0.85
C GLY A 26 -1.11 3.42 2.23
N PHE A 27 -0.17 3.15 3.14
CA PHE A 27 -0.50 2.78 4.52
C PHE A 27 -1.11 3.96 5.29
N VAL A 28 -0.48 5.14 5.20
CA VAL A 28 -0.98 6.37 5.85
C VAL A 28 -2.35 6.74 5.29
N TYR A 29 -2.55 6.65 3.98
CA TYR A 29 -3.85 6.94 3.38
C TYR A 29 -4.94 5.95 3.82
N GLY A 30 -4.62 4.66 3.87
CA GLY A 30 -5.52 3.64 4.42
C GLY A 30 -5.86 3.91 5.89
N LEU A 31 -4.89 4.35 6.70
CA LEU A 31 -5.11 4.72 8.10
C LEU A 31 -6.05 5.94 8.23
N ILE A 32 -5.85 6.96 7.40
CA ILE A 32 -6.71 8.15 7.35
C ILE A 32 -8.15 7.73 7.02
N LEU A 33 -8.35 6.92 5.97
CA LEU A 33 -9.69 6.43 5.61
C LEU A 33 -10.34 5.62 6.72
N TYR A 34 -9.57 4.75 7.37
CA TYR A 34 -10.06 3.94 8.48
C TYR A 34 -10.56 4.80 9.65
N LEU A 35 -9.82 5.85 10.02
CA LEU A 35 -10.20 6.74 11.12
C LEU A 35 -11.35 7.67 10.76
N TRP A 36 -11.38 8.17 9.52
CA TRP A 36 -12.33 9.20 9.09
C TRP A 36 -13.71 8.65 8.71
N LYS A 37 -13.76 7.44 8.14
CA LYS A 37 -14.99 6.80 7.65
C LYS A 37 -15.27 5.47 8.38
N LYS A 38 -14.89 5.36 9.65
CA LYS A 38 -15.00 4.13 10.45
C LYS A 38 -16.40 3.52 10.52
N GLU A 39 -17.45 4.36 10.41
CA GLU A 39 -18.85 3.95 10.52
C GLU A 39 -19.40 3.33 9.23
N ASP A 40 -18.74 3.61 8.09
CA ASP A 40 -19.08 3.03 6.81
C ASP A 40 -18.41 1.66 6.67
N SER A 41 -19.20 0.59 6.63
CA SER A 41 -18.69 -0.78 6.59
C SER A 41 -17.87 -1.07 5.33
N PHE A 42 -18.21 -0.43 4.20
CA PHE A 42 -17.51 -0.60 2.94
C PHE A 42 -16.13 0.06 2.99
N VAL A 43 -16.07 1.33 3.40
CA VAL A 43 -14.80 2.07 3.49
C VAL A 43 -13.90 1.48 4.58
N ASN A 44 -14.47 1.07 5.72
CA ASN A 44 -13.72 0.43 6.81
C ASN A 44 -13.06 -0.88 6.36
N LEU A 45 -13.78 -1.75 5.65
CA LEU A 45 -13.19 -2.98 5.11
C LEU A 45 -12.04 -2.67 4.14
N HIS A 46 -12.27 -1.76 3.20
CA HIS A 46 -11.30 -1.49 2.13
C HIS A 46 -10.08 -0.73 2.64
N SER A 47 -10.24 0.17 3.62
CA SER A 47 -9.13 0.86 4.28
C SER A 47 -8.16 -0.11 4.96
N LYS A 48 -8.67 -1.17 5.61
CA LYS A 48 -7.83 -2.25 6.18
C LYS A 48 -7.08 -3.02 5.10
N ILE A 49 -7.75 -3.35 4.00
CA ILE A 49 -7.13 -4.06 2.87
C ILE A 49 -6.02 -3.19 2.25
N ILE A 50 -6.25 -1.90 2.05
CA ILE A 50 -5.26 -0.93 1.54
C ILE A 50 -4.03 -0.88 2.45
N MET A 51 -4.22 -0.85 3.78
CA MET A 51 -3.11 -0.90 4.75
C MET A 51 -2.31 -2.20 4.62
N ILE A 52 -2.98 -3.36 4.57
CA ILE A 52 -2.33 -4.67 4.44
C ILE A 52 -1.57 -4.78 3.12
N LEU A 53 -2.18 -4.38 2.00
CA LEU A 53 -1.54 -4.40 0.68
C LEU A 53 -0.29 -3.54 0.64
N SER A 54 -0.35 -2.34 1.24
CA SER A 54 0.82 -1.45 1.31
C SER A 54 1.97 -2.10 2.08
N LEU A 55 1.67 -2.81 3.17
CA LEU A 55 2.68 -3.53 3.96
C LEU A 55 3.25 -4.74 3.21
N VAL A 56 2.40 -5.54 2.57
CA VAL A 56 2.83 -6.70 1.78
C VAL A 56 3.70 -6.27 0.60
N ALA A 57 3.30 -5.22 -0.12
CA ALA A 57 4.09 -4.65 -1.22
C ALA A 57 5.46 -4.18 -0.73
N PHE A 58 5.54 -3.55 0.44
CA PHE A 58 6.80 -3.14 1.05
C PHE A 58 7.70 -4.33 1.39
N ILE A 59 7.15 -5.39 1.97
CA ILE A 59 7.92 -6.60 2.30
C ILE A 59 8.48 -7.24 1.03
N ILE A 60 7.68 -7.36 -0.02
CA ILE A 60 8.13 -7.90 -1.32
C ILE A 60 9.25 -7.03 -1.89
N LEU A 61 9.08 -5.71 -1.90
CA LEU A 61 10.10 -4.77 -2.38
C LEU A 61 11.39 -4.86 -1.57
N PHE A 62 11.29 -5.01 -0.24
CA PHE A 62 12.44 -5.20 0.65
C PHE A 62 13.23 -6.45 0.30
N PHE A 63 12.55 -7.58 0.05
CA PHE A 63 13.22 -8.82 -0.40
C PHE A 63 13.86 -8.66 -1.77
N ILE A 64 13.21 -8.00 -2.72
CA ILE A 64 13.77 -7.74 -4.06
C ILE A 64 15.05 -6.91 -3.96
N ILE A 65 15.03 -5.80 -3.21
CA ILE A 65 16.20 -4.93 -3.01
C ILE A 65 17.32 -5.71 -2.30
N SER A 66 16.99 -6.48 -1.28
CA SER A 66 18.00 -7.28 -0.55
C SER A 66 18.66 -8.32 -1.46
N ALA A 67 17.87 -8.98 -2.32
CA ALA A 67 18.37 -9.95 -3.28
C ALA A 67 19.27 -9.29 -4.35
N THR A 68 18.87 -8.14 -4.90
CA THR A 68 19.66 -7.43 -5.92
C THR A 68 20.94 -6.82 -5.35
N MET A 69 20.90 -6.27 -4.13
CA MET A 69 22.10 -5.79 -3.45
C MET A 69 23.07 -6.95 -3.16
N GLY A 70 22.58 -8.09 -2.68
CA GLY A 70 23.40 -9.29 -2.49
C GLY A 70 24.09 -9.76 -3.76
N LEU A 71 23.37 -9.77 -4.89
CA LEU A 71 23.94 -10.07 -6.20
C LEU A 71 24.99 -9.04 -6.65
N ALA A 72 24.75 -7.75 -6.39
CA ALA A 72 25.70 -6.69 -6.71
C ALA A 72 27.03 -6.85 -5.94
N PHE A 73 26.97 -7.23 -4.66
CA PHE A 73 28.18 -7.51 -3.87
C PHE A 73 28.93 -8.75 -4.37
N LEU A 74 28.23 -9.81 -4.74
CA LEU A 74 28.86 -11.00 -5.33
C LEU A 74 29.53 -10.71 -6.68
N GLY A 75 28.89 -9.88 -7.53
CA GLY A 75 29.47 -9.47 -8.81
C GLY A 75 30.73 -8.62 -8.68
N MET A 76 30.82 -7.76 -7.66
CA MET A 76 32.01 -6.95 -7.38
C MET A 76 33.17 -7.77 -6.78
N GLY A 77 32.89 -8.83 -6.03
CA GLY A 77 33.92 -9.71 -5.45
C GLY A 77 34.55 -10.70 -6.43
N MET A 78 33.99 -10.82 -7.64
CA MET A 78 34.52 -11.66 -8.72
C MET A 78 35.41 -10.91 -9.74
N GLN A 79 35.56 -9.59 -9.60
CA GLN A 79 36.53 -8.76 -10.34
C GLN A 79 37.84 -8.62 -9.57
#